data_AF-W4FAT7-F1
#
_entry.id   AF-W4FAT7-F1
#
_cell.length_a   1.000
_cell.length_b   1.000
_cell.length_c   1.000
_cell.angle_alpha   90.00
_cell.angle_beta   90.00
_cell.angle_gamma   90.00
#
_symmetry.space_group_name_H-M   'P 1'
#
loop_
_entity.id
_entity.type
_entity.pdbx_description
1 polymer ?
#
loop_
_entity_poly.entity_id
_entity_poly.type
_entity_poly.pdbx_seq_one_letter_code
_entity_poly.pdbx_strand_id
1 'polypeptide(L)'
;MSNIFLHLVDLIYDRYQHILFLDLNRIASRLDEFCSAILNRGAKIDNVWGFIDGTVRGCYRPSGGTEQRTMYNGHKRKHAIKFQTVVTPDGLISHVFGPIEGRRHDLTLLRKFRGYIIYGDPAYGRSDQLASPFSGARLTEAQKHVNASMSRVRVSVEWSFRPSVKALQSYRAADKLCYLCTPA
;
A
#
# COMPACT_ATOMS: atom_id res chain seq x y z
N MET A 1 -2.23 20.07 13.56
CA MET A 1 -1.88 18.83 14.30
C MET A 1 -1.11 19.24 15.53
N SER A 2 -1.34 18.61 16.69
CA SER A 2 -0.63 18.95 17.95
C SER A 2 0.83 18.51 17.89
N ASN A 3 1.76 19.30 18.43
CA ASN A 3 3.19 18.95 18.53
C ASN A 3 3.42 17.67 19.36
N ILE A 4 2.56 17.41 20.35
CA ILE A 4 2.62 16.18 21.16
C ILE A 4 2.30 14.95 20.30
N PHE A 5 1.32 15.08 19.40
CA PHE A 5 0.97 14.01 18.47
C PHE A 5 2.12 13.73 17.50
N LEU A 6 2.73 14.76 16.92
CA LEU A 6 3.87 14.60 16.01
C LEU A 6 5.05 13.93 16.73
N HIS A 7 5.42 14.41 17.92
CA HIS A 7 6.51 13.83 18.70
C HIS A 7 6.28 12.36 19.07
N LEU A 8 5.03 11.99 19.39
CA LEU A 8 4.69 10.60 19.69
C LEU A 8 4.77 9.72 18.44
N VAL A 9 4.44 10.25 17.26
CA VAL A 9 4.62 9.53 16.00
C VAL A 9 6.11 9.41 15.64
N ASP A 10 6.93 10.44 15.88
CA ASP A 10 8.40 10.39 15.71
C ASP A 10 9.00 9.27 16.58
N LEU A 11 8.63 9.21 17.87
CA LEU A 11 9.11 8.20 18.80
C LEU A 11 8.71 6.77 18.38
N ILE A 12 7.47 6.59 17.90
CA ILE A 12 7.01 5.30 17.38
C ILE A 12 7.78 4.94 16.11
N TYR A 13 8.01 5.91 15.22
CA TYR A 13 8.75 5.70 13.99
C TYR A 13 10.18 5.27 14.29
N ASP A 14 10.93 6.03 15.08
CA ASP A 14 12.34 5.73 15.37
C ASP A 14 12.51 4.36 16.01
N ARG A 15 11.63 4.02 16.95
CA ARG A 15 11.68 2.76 17.69
C ARG A 15 11.25 1.56 16.85
N TYR A 16 10.21 1.70 16.01
CA TYR A 16 9.56 0.57 15.35
C TYR A 16 9.70 0.58 13.82
N GLN A 17 10.51 1.48 13.24
CA GLN A 17 10.71 1.56 11.79
C GLN A 17 11.00 0.20 11.16
N HIS A 18 11.84 -0.62 11.76
CA HIS A 18 12.18 -1.95 11.26
C HIS A 18 10.98 -2.91 11.16
N ILE A 19 9.95 -2.74 12.00
CA ILE A 19 8.68 -3.49 11.97
C ILE A 19 7.68 -2.83 11.02
N LEU A 20 7.62 -1.50 11.03
CA LEU A 20 6.72 -0.69 10.19
C LEU A 20 7.06 -0.78 8.69
N PHE A 21 8.34 -0.95 8.37
CA PHE A 21 8.78 -1.12 7.00
C PHE A 21 8.38 -2.50 6.50
N LEU A 22 8.70 -3.57 7.23
CA LEU A 22 8.35 -4.90 6.79
C LEU A 22 8.39 -5.96 7.90
N ASP A 23 7.21 -6.45 8.28
CA ASP A 23 7.05 -7.50 9.29
C ASP A 23 7.16 -8.91 8.67
N LEU A 24 8.36 -9.26 8.18
CA LEU A 24 8.59 -10.54 7.50
C LEU A 24 8.22 -11.76 8.34
N ASN A 25 8.57 -11.75 9.63
CA ASN A 25 8.41 -12.91 10.50
C ASN A 25 6.94 -13.24 10.73
N ARG A 26 6.12 -12.21 11.04
CA ARG A 26 4.67 -12.42 11.19
C ARG A 26 4.05 -12.91 9.89
N ILE A 27 4.38 -12.26 8.76
CA ILE A 27 3.81 -12.62 7.46
C ILE A 27 4.15 -14.07 7.12
N ALA A 28 5.44 -14.42 7.14
CA ALA A 28 5.91 -15.75 6.76
C ALA A 28 5.26 -16.87 7.58
N SER A 29 5.04 -16.64 8.88
CA SER A 29 4.42 -17.63 9.77
C SER A 29 2.90 -17.80 9.59
N ARG A 30 2.23 -16.91 8.85
CA ARG A 30 0.75 -16.82 8.79
C ARG A 30 0.16 -16.77 7.38
N LEU A 31 0.97 -17.00 6.34
CA LEU A 31 0.51 -16.92 4.94
C LEU A 31 -0.72 -17.79 4.65
N ASP A 32 -0.70 -19.05 5.08
CA ASP A 32 -1.81 -19.98 4.85
C ASP A 32 -3.08 -19.57 5.63
N GLU A 33 -2.91 -19.05 6.84
CA GLU A 33 -4.01 -18.49 7.64
C GLU A 33 -4.64 -17.30 6.91
N PHE A 34 -3.83 -16.41 6.36
CA PHE A 34 -4.30 -15.25 5.60
C PHE A 34 -5.03 -15.66 4.33
N CYS A 35 -4.49 -16.59 3.56
CA CYS A 35 -5.16 -17.15 2.38
C CYS A 35 -6.51 -17.77 2.73
N SER A 36 -6.54 -18.60 3.78
CA SER A 36 -7.76 -19.22 4.28
C SER A 36 -8.79 -18.19 4.72
N ALA A 37 -8.38 -17.14 5.43
CA ALA A 37 -9.27 -16.07 5.89
C ALA A 37 -9.90 -15.30 4.71
N ILE A 38 -9.12 -15.01 3.66
CA ILE A 38 -9.59 -14.34 2.45
C ILE A 38 -10.57 -15.23 1.67
N LEU A 39 -10.24 -16.52 1.53
CA LEU A 39 -11.12 -17.52 0.91
C LEU A 39 -12.45 -17.68 1.66
N ASN A 40 -12.40 -17.80 2.99
CA ASN A 40 -13.59 -17.95 3.83
C ASN A 40 -14.51 -16.72 3.78
N ARG A 41 -13.97 -15.53 3.47
CA ARG A 41 -14.75 -14.31 3.18
C ARG A 41 -15.40 -14.30 1.78
N GLY A 42 -15.18 -15.34 0.99
CA GLY A 42 -15.79 -15.56 -0.32
C GLY A 42 -14.97 -15.02 -1.49
N ALA A 43 -13.65 -14.91 -1.35
CA ALA A 43 -12.75 -14.66 -2.48
C ALA A 43 -12.74 -15.86 -3.45
N LYS A 44 -12.50 -15.59 -4.74
CA LYS A 44 -12.39 -16.63 -5.78
C LYS A 44 -10.95 -16.95 -6.18
N ILE A 45 -9.97 -16.31 -5.55
CA ILE A 45 -8.54 -16.57 -5.72
C ILE A 45 -8.02 -17.09 -4.38
N ASP A 46 -7.39 -18.25 -4.39
CA ASP A 46 -7.11 -19.08 -3.21
C ASP A 46 -5.79 -18.75 -2.50
N ASN A 47 -4.82 -18.25 -3.23
CA ASN A 47 -3.48 -17.96 -2.74
C ASN A 47 -3.22 -16.46 -2.46
N VAL A 48 -4.28 -15.67 -2.32
CA VAL A 48 -4.14 -14.24 -1.95
C VAL A 48 -3.93 -14.13 -0.46
N TRP A 49 -2.82 -13.54 -0.02
CA TRP A 49 -2.51 -13.36 1.41
C TRP A 49 -2.64 -11.92 1.90
N GLY A 50 -2.78 -10.95 0.98
CA GLY A 50 -2.87 -9.54 1.33
C GLY A 50 -3.31 -8.66 0.16
N PHE A 51 -3.68 -7.42 0.49
CA PHE A 51 -4.12 -6.42 -0.47
C PHE A 51 -3.14 -5.25 -0.52
N ILE A 52 -2.73 -4.85 -1.74
CA ILE A 52 -1.91 -3.65 -1.95
C ILE A 52 -2.75 -2.49 -2.45
N ASP A 53 -2.60 -1.33 -1.82
CA ASP A 53 -3.21 -0.09 -2.25
C ASP A 53 -2.18 1.03 -2.37
N GLY A 54 -2.37 1.88 -3.38
CA GLY A 54 -1.54 3.05 -3.63
C GLY A 54 -2.29 4.33 -3.30
N THR A 55 -1.87 5.07 -2.28
CA THR A 55 -2.48 6.36 -1.93
C THR A 55 -1.62 7.53 -2.38
N VAL A 56 -2.25 8.49 -3.07
CA VAL A 56 -1.63 9.76 -3.48
C VAL A 56 -2.02 10.86 -2.50
N ARG A 57 -1.03 11.54 -1.91
CA ARG A 57 -1.22 12.66 -0.99
C ARG A 57 -0.64 13.93 -1.60
N GLY A 58 -1.46 14.98 -1.73
CA GLY A 58 -0.98 16.27 -2.22
C GLY A 58 0.06 16.85 -1.28
N CYS A 59 1.10 17.47 -1.83
CA CYS A 59 2.13 18.18 -1.09
C CYS A 59 2.29 19.59 -1.63
N TYR A 60 2.94 20.47 -0.86
CA TYR A 60 3.36 21.77 -1.36
C TYR A 60 4.28 21.60 -2.56
N ARG A 61 4.25 22.56 -3.50
CA ARG A 61 5.12 22.54 -4.68
C ARG A 61 6.57 22.70 -4.22
N PRO A 62 7.45 21.71 -4.42
CA PRO A 62 8.85 21.83 -4.02
C PRO A 62 9.52 22.98 -4.79
N SER A 63 10.41 23.69 -4.10
CA SER A 63 11.21 24.79 -4.66
C SER A 63 12.28 24.28 -5.63
N GLY A 64 12.82 23.09 -5.38
CA GLY A 64 13.85 22.44 -6.20
C GLY A 64 13.29 21.83 -7.49
N GLY A 65 13.98 22.05 -8.62
CA GLY A 65 13.50 21.62 -9.94
C GLY A 65 13.42 20.09 -10.12
N THR A 66 14.32 19.34 -9.49
CA THR A 66 14.35 17.87 -9.58
C THR A 66 13.24 17.24 -8.73
N GLU A 67 13.07 17.71 -7.51
CA GLU A 67 12.03 17.28 -6.56
C GLU A 67 10.65 17.67 -7.10
N GLN A 68 10.53 18.87 -7.67
CA GLN A 68 9.30 19.36 -8.28
C GLN A 68 8.83 18.46 -9.41
N ARG A 69 9.72 18.06 -10.33
CA ARG A 69 9.40 17.13 -11.43
C ARG A 69 9.03 15.75 -10.89
N THR A 70 9.81 15.24 -9.94
CA THR A 70 9.64 13.88 -9.39
C THR A 70 8.35 13.73 -8.58
N MET A 71 7.93 14.78 -7.88
CA MET A 71 6.69 14.79 -7.11
C MET A 71 5.46 15.17 -7.92
N TYR A 72 5.59 15.64 -9.15
CA TYR A 72 4.42 16.02 -9.94
C TYR A 72 3.63 14.79 -10.39
N ASN A 73 2.38 14.67 -9.93
CA ASN A 73 1.46 13.65 -10.38
C ASN A 73 0.62 14.18 -11.55
N GLY A 74 1.00 13.83 -12.78
CA GLY A 74 0.31 14.26 -13.99
C GLY A 74 -1.17 13.88 -14.04
N HIS A 75 -1.54 12.70 -13.53
CA HIS A 75 -2.93 12.24 -13.50
C HIS A 75 -3.80 13.08 -12.54
N LYS A 76 -3.25 13.54 -11.41
CA LYS A 76 -3.95 14.42 -10.45
C LYS A 76 -3.65 15.92 -10.65
N ARG A 77 -2.81 16.26 -11.63
CA ARG A 77 -2.35 17.63 -11.97
C ARG A 77 -1.88 18.44 -10.76
N LYS A 78 -1.20 17.78 -9.80
CA LYS A 78 -0.67 18.40 -8.58
C LYS A 78 0.60 17.71 -8.09
N HIS A 79 1.41 18.43 -7.31
CA HIS A 79 2.53 17.81 -6.59
C HIS A 79 1.97 16.90 -5.50
N ALA A 80 2.47 15.67 -5.46
CA ALA A 80 1.99 14.66 -4.56
C ALA A 80 3.05 13.60 -4.24
N ILE A 81 3.01 13.17 -2.99
CA ILE A 81 3.71 12.01 -2.48
C ILE A 81 2.85 10.77 -2.73
N LYS A 82 3.46 9.71 -3.23
CA LYS A 82 2.81 8.40 -3.42
C LYS A 82 3.26 7.46 -2.31
N PHE A 83 2.29 6.82 -1.68
CA PHE A 83 2.49 5.75 -0.72
C PHE A 83 1.89 4.46 -1.28
N GLN A 84 2.49 3.33 -0.96
CA GLN A 84 1.88 2.03 -1.20
C GLN A 84 1.85 1.24 0.10
N THR A 85 0.76 0.56 0.38
CA THR A 85 0.60 -0.21 1.62
C THR A 85 0.05 -1.57 1.35
N VAL A 86 0.60 -2.59 2.00
CA VAL A 86 0.04 -3.95 2.03
C VAL A 86 -0.70 -4.15 3.34
N VAL A 87 -1.95 -4.60 3.27
CA VAL A 87 -2.78 -4.91 4.44
C VAL A 87 -3.09 -6.40 4.45
N THR A 88 -2.89 -7.05 5.59
CA THR A 88 -3.20 -8.48 5.82
C THR A 88 -4.60 -8.68 6.41
N PRO A 89 -5.17 -9.90 6.33
CA PRO A 89 -6.51 -10.21 6.84
C PRO A 89 -6.72 -10.02 8.34
N ASP A 90 -5.65 -10.10 9.14
CA ASP A 90 -5.67 -9.74 10.56
C ASP A 90 -5.75 -8.22 10.80
N GLY A 91 -5.79 -7.44 9.71
CA GLY A 91 -5.99 -6.01 9.73
C GLY A 91 -4.71 -5.20 9.85
N LEU A 92 -3.56 -5.83 10.00
CA LEU A 92 -2.31 -5.11 10.19
C LEU A 92 -1.77 -4.59 8.85
N ILE A 93 -1.23 -3.36 8.89
CA ILE A 93 -0.44 -2.83 7.79
C ILE A 93 0.91 -3.55 7.83
N SER A 94 1.14 -4.41 6.84
CA SER A 94 2.28 -5.32 6.77
C SER A 94 3.50 -4.69 6.10
N HIS A 95 3.28 -3.65 5.30
CA HIS A 95 4.33 -2.93 4.59
C HIS A 95 3.84 -1.53 4.23
N VAL A 96 4.66 -0.49 4.47
CA VAL A 96 4.40 0.90 4.05
C VAL A 96 5.56 1.43 3.21
N PHE A 97 5.34 1.52 1.90
CA PHE A 97 6.25 2.18 0.97
C PHE A 97 6.09 3.71 1.05
N GLY A 98 7.20 4.42 1.27
CA GLY A 98 7.28 5.89 1.35
C GLY A 98 7.74 6.53 0.03
N PRO A 99 7.75 7.89 -0.07
CA PRO A 99 7.97 8.53 -1.36
C PRO A 99 9.41 8.32 -1.82
N ILE A 100 9.55 7.53 -2.90
CA ILE A 100 10.61 7.50 -3.91
C ILE A 100 11.98 7.05 -3.33
N GLU A 101 12.63 5.95 -3.69
CA GLU A 101 12.73 5.17 -4.94
C GLU A 101 12.27 3.71 -4.80
N GLY A 102 11.19 3.35 -5.49
CA GLY A 102 10.58 2.01 -5.47
C GLY A 102 10.80 1.28 -6.79
N ARG A 103 12.03 0.87 -7.04
CA ARG A 103 12.33 0.01 -8.21
C ARG A 103 13.07 -1.28 -7.87
N ARG A 104 13.79 -1.35 -6.75
CA ARG A 104 14.66 -2.50 -6.44
C ARG A 104 14.29 -3.27 -5.16
N HIS A 105 13.53 -2.69 -4.24
CA HIS A 105 13.09 -3.40 -3.04
C HIS A 105 11.73 -4.08 -3.18
N ASP A 106 10.87 -3.61 -4.10
CA ASP A 106 9.44 -3.94 -4.16
C ASP A 106 9.12 -5.33 -4.72
N LEU A 107 9.85 -5.77 -5.74
CA LEU A 107 9.77 -7.13 -6.28
C LEU A 107 10.44 -8.15 -5.36
N THR A 108 11.37 -7.73 -4.52
CA THR A 108 12.16 -8.63 -3.67
C THR A 108 11.31 -9.18 -2.53
N LEU A 109 10.36 -8.41 -2.00
CA LEU A 109 9.36 -8.91 -1.05
C LEU A 109 8.47 -9.97 -1.70
N LEU A 110 7.91 -9.63 -2.86
CA LEU A 110 7.01 -10.51 -3.61
C LEU A 110 7.69 -11.85 -3.92
N ARG A 111 8.97 -11.82 -4.32
CA ARG A 111 9.74 -13.03 -4.64
C ARG A 111 10.03 -13.94 -3.44
N LYS A 112 9.90 -13.47 -2.19
CA LYS A 112 10.15 -14.29 -1.00
C LYS A 112 9.04 -15.31 -0.73
N PHE A 113 7.80 -15.01 -1.13
CA PHE A 113 6.64 -15.87 -0.86
C PHE A 113 6.17 -16.56 -2.14
N ARG A 114 6.96 -17.52 -2.62
CA ARG A 114 6.62 -18.28 -3.84
C ARG A 114 5.29 -19.02 -3.63
N GLY A 115 4.41 -18.95 -4.63
CA GLY A 115 3.08 -19.56 -4.57
C GLY A 115 1.99 -18.67 -3.97
N TYR A 116 2.36 -17.53 -3.35
CA TYR A 116 1.43 -16.60 -2.73
C TYR A 116 1.35 -15.29 -3.52
N ILE A 117 0.15 -14.70 -3.54
CA ILE A 117 -0.19 -13.54 -4.35
C ILE A 117 -0.65 -12.37 -3.48
N ILE A 118 -0.22 -11.16 -3.83
CA ILE A 118 -0.85 -9.93 -3.36
C ILE A 118 -1.88 -9.46 -4.39
N TYR A 119 -3.06 -9.04 -3.94
CA TYR A 119 -4.09 -8.51 -4.82
C TYR A 119 -4.14 -6.98 -4.78
N GLY A 120 -3.98 -6.34 -5.95
CA GLY A 120 -3.95 -4.89 -6.09
C GLY A 120 -5.03 -4.34 -7.00
N ASP A 121 -5.07 -3.01 -7.12
CA ASP A 121 -5.86 -2.31 -8.12
C ASP A 121 -5.41 -2.63 -9.56
N PRO A 122 -6.26 -2.35 -10.59
CA PRO A 122 -5.92 -2.61 -11.99
C PRO A 122 -4.59 -2.00 -12.47
N ALA A 123 -4.13 -0.92 -11.84
CA ALA A 123 -2.88 -0.25 -12.18
C ALA A 123 -1.61 -1.09 -11.88
N TYR A 124 -1.73 -2.14 -11.08
CA TYR A 124 -0.61 -2.98 -10.67
C TYR A 124 -0.27 -4.10 -11.66
N GLY A 125 -1.17 -4.41 -12.61
CA GLY A 125 -0.94 -5.47 -13.59
C GLY A 125 -0.95 -6.87 -12.98
N ARG A 126 -0.33 -7.84 -13.65
CA ARG A 126 -0.30 -9.26 -13.25
C ARG A 126 1.10 -9.84 -13.35
N SER A 127 1.49 -10.62 -12.35
CA SER A 127 2.71 -11.42 -12.29
C SER A 127 2.48 -12.63 -11.39
N ASP A 128 3.46 -13.52 -11.27
CA ASP A 128 3.39 -14.72 -10.43
C ASP A 128 3.06 -14.43 -8.95
N GLN A 129 3.32 -13.21 -8.47
CA GLN A 129 3.10 -12.81 -7.08
C GLN A 129 2.15 -11.62 -6.92
N LEU A 130 1.58 -11.12 -8.02
CA LEU A 130 0.71 -9.94 -8.02
C LEU A 130 -0.47 -10.18 -8.95
N ALA A 131 -1.69 -10.07 -8.42
CA ALA A 131 -2.90 -10.16 -9.21
C ALA A 131 -3.68 -8.85 -9.16
N SER A 132 -4.45 -8.60 -10.21
CA SER A 132 -5.35 -7.47 -10.32
C SER A 132 -6.63 -7.88 -11.06
N PRO A 133 -7.73 -7.11 -10.86
CA PRO A 133 -9.00 -7.38 -11.52
C PRO A 133 -8.85 -7.58 -13.03
N PHE A 134 -9.70 -8.42 -13.61
CA PHE A 134 -9.86 -8.48 -15.07
C PHE A 134 -10.29 -7.12 -15.60
N SER A 135 -9.55 -6.62 -16.59
CA SER A 135 -9.76 -5.34 -17.26
C SER A 135 -9.88 -5.55 -18.78
N GLY A 136 -10.76 -4.80 -19.43
CA GLY A 136 -10.97 -4.86 -20.88
C GLY A 136 -12.38 -4.41 -21.26
N ALA A 137 -12.60 -4.13 -22.56
CA ALA A 137 -13.88 -3.64 -23.06
C ALA A 137 -15.02 -4.66 -22.96
N ARG A 138 -14.71 -5.96 -22.98
CA ARG A 138 -15.69 -7.05 -22.87
C ARG A 138 -15.18 -8.10 -21.88
N LEU A 139 -15.66 -8.02 -20.64
CA LEU A 139 -15.42 -9.03 -19.62
C LEU A 139 -16.49 -10.11 -19.70
N THR A 140 -16.09 -11.37 -19.55
CA THR A 140 -17.03 -12.49 -19.42
C THR A 140 -17.75 -12.42 -18.07
N GLU A 141 -18.92 -13.05 -17.95
CA GLU A 141 -19.65 -13.11 -16.67
C GLU A 141 -18.82 -13.77 -15.56
N ALA A 142 -18.04 -14.81 -15.89
CA ALA A 142 -17.11 -15.42 -14.95
C ALA A 142 -16.05 -14.43 -14.44
N GLN A 143 -15.46 -13.62 -15.32
CA GLN A 143 -14.48 -12.60 -14.93
C GLN A 143 -15.09 -11.51 -14.06
N LYS A 144 -16.32 -11.07 -14.38
CA LYS A 144 -17.07 -10.12 -13.55
C LYS A 144 -17.36 -10.70 -12.17
N HIS A 145 -17.73 -11.97 -12.10
CA HIS A 145 -18.00 -12.66 -10.84
C HIS A 145 -16.74 -12.74 -9.96
N VAL A 146 -15.59 -13.08 -10.55
CA VAL A 146 -14.30 -13.06 -9.83
C VAL A 146 -13.98 -11.65 -9.34
N ASN A 147 -14.05 -10.64 -10.21
CA ASN A 147 -13.81 -9.24 -9.83
C ASN A 147 -14.71 -8.77 -8.69
N ALA A 148 -16.01 -9.09 -8.74
CA ALA A 148 -16.98 -8.74 -7.70
C ALA A 148 -16.63 -9.41 -6.37
N SER A 149 -16.26 -10.70 -6.40
CA SER A 149 -15.85 -11.44 -5.19
C SER A 149 -14.62 -10.79 -4.53
N MET A 150 -13.58 -10.49 -5.31
CA MET A 150 -12.34 -9.90 -4.80
C MET A 150 -12.55 -8.47 -4.32
N SER A 151 -13.35 -7.67 -5.03
CA SER A 151 -13.69 -6.31 -4.64
C SER A 151 -14.41 -6.29 -3.28
N ARG A 152 -15.41 -7.17 -3.09
CA ARG A 152 -16.16 -7.27 -1.82
C ARG A 152 -15.25 -7.59 -0.63
N VAL A 153 -14.35 -8.57 -0.77
CA VAL A 153 -13.40 -8.92 0.30
C VAL A 153 -12.43 -7.79 0.56
N ARG A 154 -11.86 -7.19 -0.49
CA ARG A 154 -10.93 -6.06 -0.38
C ARG A 154 -11.55 -4.86 0.35
N VAL A 155 -12.78 -4.49 -0.02
CA VAL A 155 -13.52 -3.38 0.61
C VAL A 155 -13.62 -3.62 2.12
N SER A 156 -14.01 -4.82 2.56
CA SER A 156 -14.11 -5.15 3.98
C SER A 156 -12.78 -4.97 4.75
N VAL A 157 -11.65 -5.28 4.11
CA VAL A 157 -10.31 -5.06 4.69
C VAL A 157 -9.92 -3.58 4.67
N GLU A 158 -10.17 -2.86 3.57
CA GLU A 158 -9.81 -1.44 3.41
C GLU A 158 -10.56 -0.54 4.40
N TRP A 159 -11.87 -0.73 4.58
CA TRP A 159 -12.68 0.12 5.48
C TRP A 159 -12.21 0.04 6.93
N SER A 160 -11.65 -1.08 7.34
CA SER A 160 -11.17 -1.29 8.71
C SER A 160 -9.91 -0.47 9.03
N PHE A 161 -9.09 -0.11 8.02
CA PHE A 161 -7.76 0.48 8.25
C PHE A 161 -7.46 1.75 7.46
N ARG A 162 -8.38 2.18 6.59
CA ARG A 162 -8.30 3.45 5.85
C ARG A 162 -7.94 4.64 6.76
N PRO A 163 -8.49 4.81 7.97
CA PRO A 163 -8.11 5.92 8.86
C PRO A 163 -6.64 5.87 9.30
N SER A 164 -6.16 4.71 9.74
CA SER A 164 -4.79 4.51 10.23
C SER A 164 -3.74 4.66 9.12
N VAL A 165 -4.02 4.08 7.94
CA VAL A 165 -3.18 4.24 6.74
C VAL A 165 -3.09 5.72 6.36
N LYS A 166 -4.23 6.43 6.34
CA LYS A 166 -4.25 7.87 6.03
C LYS A 166 -3.47 8.70 7.04
N ALA A 167 -3.54 8.38 8.33
CA ALA A 167 -2.80 9.09 9.38
C ALA A 167 -1.28 8.92 9.22
N LEU A 168 -0.80 7.67 9.08
CA LEU A 168 0.61 7.35 8.86
C LEU A 168 1.18 8.02 7.60
N GLN A 169 0.43 7.97 6.51
CA GLN A 169 0.80 8.63 5.26
C GLN A 169 0.81 10.16 5.37
N SER A 170 -0.13 10.75 6.13
CA SER A 170 -0.18 12.20 6.33
C SER A 170 0.99 12.69 7.18
N TYR A 171 1.37 11.93 8.21
CA TYR A 171 2.57 12.20 8.99
C TYR A 171 3.84 12.09 8.13
N ARG A 172 4.07 10.98 7.40
CA ARG A 172 5.24 10.86 6.52
C ARG A 172 5.30 11.92 5.43
N ALA A 173 4.15 12.39 4.95
CA ALA A 173 4.10 13.50 4.00
C ALA A 173 4.52 14.82 4.66
N ALA A 174 4.06 15.11 5.88
CA ALA A 174 4.45 16.28 6.65
C ALA A 174 5.94 16.25 7.02
N ASP A 175 6.44 15.10 7.46
CA ASP A 175 7.81 14.92 7.89
C ASP A 175 8.81 15.04 6.72
N LYS A 176 8.51 14.43 5.56
CA LYS A 176 9.31 14.64 4.34
C LYS A 176 9.10 16.00 3.67
N LEU A 177 7.96 16.67 3.89
CA LEU A 177 7.80 18.08 3.50
C LEU A 177 8.78 18.96 4.28
N CYS A 178 9.08 18.65 5.55
CA CYS A 178 10.11 19.35 6.32
C CYS A 178 11.54 19.17 5.77
N TYR A 179 11.86 18.00 5.19
CA TYR A 179 13.18 17.78 4.58
C TYR A 179 13.32 18.32 3.14
N LEU A 180 12.21 18.56 2.44
CA LEU A 180 12.19 19.05 1.04
C LEU A 180 11.84 20.53 0.91
N CYS A 181 11.30 21.13 1.98
CA CYS A 181 11.23 22.57 2.18
C CYS A 181 12.26 22.94 3.24
N THR A 182 13.52 23.12 2.85
CA THR A 182 14.41 23.96 3.65
C THR A 182 13.75 25.33 3.80
N PRO A 183 13.72 25.92 5.01
CA PRO A 183 13.26 27.29 5.18
C PRO A 183 14.10 28.21 4.27
N ALA A 184 13.43 29.13 3.57
CA ALA A 184 14.11 30.28 3.00
C ALA A 184 14.51 31.26 4.10
#